data_AF-A0A7V6KTK6-F1
#
_entry.id   AF-A0A7V6KTK6-F1
#
_cell.length_a   1.000
_cell.length_b   1.000
_cell.length_c   1.000
_cell.angle_alpha   90.00
_cell.angle_beta   90.00
_cell.angle_gamma   90.00
#
_symmetry.space_group_name_H-M   'P 1'
#
loop_
_entity.id
_entity.type
_entity.pdbx_description
1 polymer ?
#
loop_
_entity_poly.entity_id
_entity_poly.type
_entity_poly.pdbx_seq_one_letter_code
_entity_poly.pdbx_strand_id
1 'polypeptide(L)'
;MKRNYFSTSGMGKKLTLIFAILFMSITFSFACGIDFVLTDKSGKEVKPEHVKNGETYTLVLTYRYTHGNCGVDLKDTDYKTDGIKILKATEWKKENNVYVRKMQIRIVDNKKDAVSLNVIRSCNRAGLNATFTLSR
;
A
#
# COMPACT_ATOMS: atom_id res chain seq x y z
N MET A 1 -57.54 -36.05 18.43
CA MET A 1 -56.31 -36.79 18.04
C MET A 1 -55.18 -35.80 17.78
N LYS A 2 -53.96 -36.14 18.22
CA LYS A 2 -52.82 -35.25 18.53
C LYS A 2 -52.20 -34.56 17.29
N ARG A 3 -51.89 -33.26 17.39
CA ARG A 3 -51.02 -32.54 16.44
C ARG A 3 -49.56 -32.85 16.79
N ASN A 4 -48.83 -33.44 15.85
CA ASN A 4 -47.41 -33.74 16.01
C ASN A 4 -46.58 -32.47 15.78
N TYR A 5 -45.96 -31.97 16.84
CA TYR A 5 -44.88 -30.98 16.75
C TYR A 5 -43.59 -31.69 16.29
N PHE A 6 -43.16 -31.43 15.06
CA PHE A 6 -41.83 -31.79 14.60
C PHE A 6 -40.82 -30.80 15.21
N SER A 7 -40.15 -31.24 16.28
CA SER A 7 -39.02 -30.53 16.86
C SER A 7 -37.78 -30.79 16.00
N THR A 8 -37.43 -29.84 15.14
CA THR A 8 -36.13 -29.86 14.44
C THR A 8 -35.04 -29.54 15.46
N SER A 9 -34.41 -30.62 15.92
CA SER A 9 -33.34 -30.66 16.91
C SER A 9 -32.18 -29.70 16.58
N GLY A 10 -31.63 -29.07 17.62
CA GLY A 10 -30.60 -28.03 17.59
C GLY A 10 -29.19 -28.47 17.14
N MET A 11 -29.09 -29.43 16.24
CA MET A 11 -27.84 -29.96 15.69
C MET A 11 -27.37 -29.18 14.46
N GLY A 12 -28.30 -28.62 13.67
CA GLY A 12 -27.97 -27.79 12.50
C GLY A 12 -27.31 -26.45 12.86
N LYS A 13 -27.75 -25.81 13.96
CA LYS A 13 -27.24 -24.49 14.40
C LYS A 13 -25.79 -24.54 14.89
N LYS A 14 -25.36 -25.66 15.48
CA LYS A 14 -23.98 -25.85 15.97
C LYS A 14 -23.00 -26.07 14.82
N LEU A 15 -23.43 -26.74 13.74
CA LEU A 15 -22.61 -26.98 12.56
C LEU A 15 -22.41 -25.69 11.74
N THR A 16 -23.44 -24.83 11.63
CA THR A 16 -23.34 -23.52 10.97
C THR A 16 -22.37 -22.59 11.71
N LEU A 17 -22.34 -22.62 13.05
CA LEU A 17 -21.45 -21.78 13.85
C LEU A 17 -19.97 -22.17 13.69
N ILE A 18 -19.67 -23.47 13.60
CA ILE A 18 -18.30 -23.98 13.36
C ILE A 18 -17.80 -23.56 11.98
N PHE A 19 -18.67 -23.60 10.96
CA PHE A 19 -18.33 -23.17 9.61
C PHE A 19 -18.10 -21.64 9.53
N ALA A 20 -18.86 -20.85 10.29
CA ALA A 20 -18.69 -19.40 10.38
C ALA A 20 -17.37 -18.98 11.06
N ILE A 21 -16.93 -19.72 12.08
CA ILE A 21 -15.64 -19.48 12.76
C ILE A 21 -14.46 -19.85 11.85
N LEU A 22 -14.60 -20.91 11.04
CA LEU A 22 -13.54 -21.36 10.12
C LEU A 22 -13.30 -20.36 8.97
N PHE A 23 -14.32 -19.61 8.56
CA PHE A 23 -14.21 -18.65 7.45
C PHE A 23 -13.52 -17.34 7.83
N MET A 24 -13.36 -17.06 9.13
CA MET A 24 -12.83 -15.77 9.63
C MET A 24 -11.30 -15.68 9.66
N SER A 25 -10.58 -16.77 9.33
CA SER A 25 -9.11 -16.85 9.45
C SER A 25 -8.33 -16.52 8.17
N ILE A 26 -9.00 -16.16 7.07
CA ILE A 26 -8.31 -15.75 5.84
C ILE A 26 -8.02 -14.23 5.91
N THR A 27 -7.10 -13.83 6.79
CA THR A 27 -6.49 -12.50 6.71
C THR A 27 -5.33 -12.55 5.71
N PHE A 28 -5.46 -11.80 4.62
CA PHE A 28 -4.40 -11.66 3.62
C PHE A 28 -3.23 -10.89 4.22
N SER A 29 -2.21 -11.60 4.70
CA SER A 29 -0.94 -10.99 5.09
C SER A 29 -0.21 -10.49 3.85
N PHE A 30 -0.20 -9.17 3.64
CA PHE A 30 0.64 -8.57 2.60
C PHE A 30 2.12 -8.84 2.90
N ALA A 31 2.83 -9.34 1.89
CA ALA A 31 4.22 -9.74 2.03
C ALA A 31 5.19 -8.55 2.13
N CYS A 32 4.73 -7.34 1.84
CA CYS A 32 5.54 -6.14 1.97
C CYS A 32 4.66 -4.91 2.17
N GLY A 33 5.19 -3.95 2.91
CA GLY A 33 4.55 -2.66 3.14
C GLY A 33 5.42 -1.53 2.60
N ILE A 34 4.77 -0.47 2.12
CA ILE A 34 5.45 0.78 1.77
C ILE A 34 4.68 1.95 2.36
N ASP A 35 5.43 2.89 2.94
CA ASP A 35 4.92 4.14 3.47
C ASP A 35 5.49 5.31 2.66
N PHE A 36 4.69 6.36 2.54
CA PHE A 36 5.01 7.56 1.79
C PHE A 36 4.98 8.77 2.72
N VAL A 37 6.05 9.57 2.71
CA VAL A 37 6.09 10.86 3.40
C VAL A 37 6.54 11.92 2.40
N LEU A 38 5.73 12.96 2.23
CA LEU A 38 6.06 14.09 1.36
C LEU A 38 6.64 15.23 2.20
N THR A 39 7.78 15.78 1.80
CA THR A 39 8.39 16.92 2.47
C THR A 39 8.72 18.07 1.52
N ASP A 40 8.72 19.29 2.04
CA ASP A 40 9.16 20.49 1.30
C ASP A 40 10.69 20.61 1.25
N LYS A 41 11.17 21.72 0.68
CA LYS A 41 12.60 22.02 0.58
C LYS A 41 13.29 22.23 1.93
N SER A 42 12.53 22.58 2.98
CA SER A 42 13.02 22.72 4.35
C SER A 42 13.04 21.39 5.11
N GLY A 43 12.48 20.34 4.52
CA GLY A 43 12.39 19.01 5.13
C GLY A 43 11.16 18.82 6.02
N LYS A 44 10.24 19.78 6.06
CA LYS A 44 9.00 19.66 6.82
C LYS A 44 7.99 18.82 6.05
N GLU A 45 7.26 17.96 6.75
CA GLU A 45 6.18 17.17 6.17
C GLU A 45 5.07 18.08 5.64
N VAL A 46 4.67 17.82 4.39
CA VAL A 46 3.65 18.55 3.68
C VAL A 46 2.46 17.64 3.47
N LYS A 47 1.29 18.10 3.90
CA LYS A 47 0.05 17.39 3.62
C LYS A 47 -0.32 17.51 2.13
N PRO A 48 -0.87 16.46 1.52
CA PRO A 48 -1.24 16.45 0.11
C PRO A 48 -2.00 17.68 -0.41
N GLU A 49 -2.92 18.22 0.39
CA GLU A 49 -3.77 19.36 0.06
C GLU A 49 -3.03 20.70 -0.08
N HIS A 50 -1.78 20.80 0.40
CA HIS A 50 -1.00 22.05 0.36
C HIS A 50 0.03 22.07 -0.77
N VAL A 51 -0.01 21.07 -1.64
CA VAL A 51 0.94 20.90 -2.73
C VAL A 51 0.56 21.80 -3.92
N LYS A 52 1.56 22.49 -4.48
CA LYS A 52 1.38 23.42 -5.60
C LYS A 52 1.92 22.87 -6.91
N ASN A 53 1.23 23.19 -8.00
CA ASN A 53 1.67 22.87 -9.35
C ASN A 53 3.01 23.55 -9.67
N GLY A 54 3.88 22.82 -10.37
CA GLY A 54 5.18 23.30 -10.79
C GLY A 54 6.24 23.33 -9.69
N GLU A 55 5.88 23.14 -8.42
CA GLU A 55 6.82 23.04 -7.31
C GLU A 55 7.46 21.66 -7.19
N THR A 56 8.59 21.63 -6.50
CA THR A 56 9.38 20.41 -6.24
C THR A 56 9.31 20.03 -4.77
N TYR A 57 9.10 18.75 -4.51
CA TYR A 57 9.02 18.16 -3.18
C TYR A 57 9.93 16.94 -3.10
N THR A 58 10.22 16.51 -1.87
CA THR A 58 10.91 15.25 -1.62
C THR A 58 9.90 14.21 -1.14
N LEU A 59 9.68 13.17 -1.93
CA LEU A 59 8.92 12.00 -1.51
C LEU A 59 9.87 10.97 -0.91
N VAL A 60 9.67 10.64 0.36
CA VAL A 60 10.40 9.58 1.06
C VAL A 60 9.56 8.32 1.02
N LEU A 61 10.11 7.27 0.43
CA LEU A 61 9.52 5.95 0.38
C LEU A 61 10.21 5.09 1.43
N THR A 62 9.43 4.53 2.35
CA THR A 62 9.91 3.60 3.37
C THR A 62 9.31 2.24 3.12
N TYR A 63 10.12 1.31 2.66
CA TYR A 63 9.71 -0.05 2.35
C TYR A 63 10.14 -1.00 3.48
N ARG A 64 9.23 -1.89 3.89
CA ARG A 64 9.45 -2.85 4.97
C ARG A 64 9.20 -4.26 4.46
N TYR A 65 10.20 -5.13 4.58
CA TYR A 65 9.99 -6.55 4.35
C TYR A 65 9.25 -7.16 5.54
N THR A 66 8.08 -7.72 5.29
CA THR A 66 7.34 -8.51 6.30
C THR A 66 7.61 -10.00 6.17
N HIS A 67 8.16 -10.45 5.03
CA HIS A 67 8.75 -11.79 4.88
C HIS A 67 10.28 -11.70 4.87
N GLY A 68 10.94 -12.63 5.56
CA GLY A 68 12.38 -12.79 5.45
C GLY A 68 12.78 -13.18 4.02
N ASN A 69 13.81 -12.52 3.49
CA ASN A 69 14.49 -12.86 2.24
C ASN A 69 13.60 -12.77 0.97
N CYS A 70 13.31 -11.54 0.52
CA CYS A 70 12.74 -11.32 -0.81
C CYS A 70 13.85 -11.40 -1.87
N GLY A 71 13.72 -12.30 -2.84
CA GLY A 71 14.70 -12.47 -3.92
C GLY A 71 14.62 -11.40 -5.03
N VAL A 72 13.70 -10.45 -4.93
CA VAL A 72 13.55 -9.35 -5.90
C VAL A 72 14.37 -8.16 -5.44
N ASP A 73 15.25 -7.65 -6.30
CA ASP A 73 16.06 -6.48 -5.98
C ASP A 73 15.15 -5.25 -5.83
N LEU A 74 15.46 -4.35 -4.90
CA LEU A 74 14.77 -3.08 -4.75
C LEU A 74 14.95 -2.17 -5.97
N LYS A 75 15.99 -2.40 -6.77
CA LYS A 75 16.23 -1.74 -8.06
C LYS A 75 15.18 -2.07 -9.11
N ASP A 76 14.54 -3.24 -9.02
CA ASP A 76 13.50 -3.68 -9.97
C ASP A 76 12.11 -3.11 -9.65
N THR A 77 12.05 -2.07 -8.81
CA THR A 77 10.78 -1.38 -8.51
C THR A 77 10.38 -0.53 -9.71
N ASP A 78 9.18 -0.79 -10.23
CA ASP A 78 8.58 0.02 -11.30
C ASP A 78 7.77 1.18 -10.73
N TYR A 79 7.78 2.29 -11.46
CA TYR A 79 7.15 3.55 -11.07
C TYR A 79 6.27 4.08 -12.20
N LYS A 80 4.96 4.08 -11.98
CA LYS A 80 3.99 4.67 -12.91
C LYS A 80 3.49 5.99 -12.36
N THR A 81 3.64 7.06 -13.11
CA THR A 81 3.28 8.41 -12.68
C THR A 81 2.14 8.99 -13.51
N ASP A 82 1.23 9.70 -12.88
CA ASP A 82 0.22 10.55 -13.53
C ASP A 82 0.24 11.94 -12.87
N GLY A 83 0.62 12.97 -13.63
CA GLY A 83 0.76 14.34 -13.10
C GLY A 83 1.97 14.56 -12.19
N ILE A 84 2.87 13.58 -12.08
CA ILE A 84 4.11 13.68 -11.32
C ILE A 84 5.28 13.45 -12.27
N LYS A 85 6.32 14.28 -12.16
CA LYS A 85 7.61 14.06 -12.82
C LYS A 85 8.67 13.76 -11.76
N ILE A 86 9.28 12.57 -11.85
CA ILE A 86 10.44 12.22 -11.01
C ILE A 86 11.67 12.92 -11.59
N LEU A 87 12.30 13.80 -10.82
CA LEU A 87 13.48 14.55 -11.23
C LEU A 87 14.77 13.82 -10.88
N LYS A 88 14.84 13.30 -9.65
CA LYS A 88 16.00 12.59 -9.10
C LYS A 88 15.54 11.57 -8.08
N ALA A 89 16.33 10.53 -7.88
CA ALA A 89 16.09 9.56 -6.83
C ALA A 89 17.42 9.06 -6.27
N THR A 90 17.49 8.86 -4.96
CA THR A 90 18.65 8.24 -4.32
C THR A 90 18.64 6.74 -4.55
N GLU A 91 19.78 6.08 -4.33
CA GLU A 91 19.77 4.64 -4.11
C GLU A 91 18.94 4.28 -2.86
N TRP A 92 18.52 3.02 -2.79
CA TRP A 92 17.88 2.48 -1.60
C TRP A 92 18.92 2.32 -0.49
N LYS A 93 18.69 2.95 0.64
CA LYS A 93 19.49 2.75 1.86
C LYS A 93 18.81 1.70 2.73
N LYS A 94 19.58 0.71 3.17
CA LYS A 94 19.11 -0.36 4.05
C LYS A 94 19.46 -0.03 5.51
N GLU A 95 18.46 -0.08 6.37
CA GLU A 95 18.59 -0.05 7.82
C GLU A 95 17.78 -1.23 8.38
N ASN A 96 18.47 -2.33 8.71
CA ASN A 96 17.85 -3.60 9.10
C ASN A 96 16.89 -4.15 8.02
N ASN A 97 15.61 -4.33 8.34
CA ASN A 97 14.55 -4.78 7.43
C ASN A 97 13.78 -3.63 6.78
N VAL A 98 14.26 -2.40 6.97
CA VAL A 98 13.66 -1.18 6.45
C VAL A 98 14.57 -0.61 5.36
N TYR A 99 13.96 -0.22 4.26
CA TYR A 99 14.65 0.35 3.11
C TYR A 99 14.06 1.70 2.79
N VAL A 100 14.92 2.70 2.67
CA VAL A 100 14.50 4.08 2.45
C VAL A 100 15.06 4.60 1.14
N ARG A 101 14.20 5.22 0.34
CA ARG A 101 14.57 5.92 -0.88
C ARG A 101 13.94 7.30 -0.90
N LYS A 102 14.72 8.31 -1.25
CA LYS A 102 14.22 9.68 -1.44
C LYS A 102 14.10 9.97 -2.93
N MET A 103 12.98 10.53 -3.33
CA MET A 103 12.72 10.96 -4.69
C MET A 103 12.40 12.44 -4.70
N GLN A 104 13.13 13.21 -5.49
CA GLN A 104 12.73 14.56 -5.80
C GLN A 104 11.68 14.50 -6.91
N ILE A 105 10.46 14.93 -6.60
CA ILE A 105 9.33 14.95 -7.53
C ILE A 105 8.93 16.38 -7.84
N ARG A 106 8.40 16.60 -9.04
CA ARG A 106 7.76 17.84 -9.45
C ARG A 106 6.31 17.55 -9.82
N ILE A 107 5.39 18.34 -9.27
CA ILE A 107 3.99 18.24 -9.68
C ILE A 107 3.85 18.93 -11.01
N VAL A 108 3.47 18.15 -12.02
CA VAL A 108 3.19 18.68 -13.34
C VAL A 108 1.74 19.10 -13.32
N ASP A 109 1.47 20.33 -13.74
CA ASP A 109 0.10 20.81 -13.90
C ASP A 109 -0.62 19.91 -14.91
N ASN A 110 -1.34 18.93 -14.39
CA ASN A 110 -2.40 18.26 -15.10
C ASN A 110 -3.70 18.91 -14.60
N LYS A 111 -4.61 19.22 -15.51
CA LYS A 111 -5.94 19.77 -15.21
C LYS A 111 -6.84 18.75 -14.47
N LYS A 112 -6.24 17.79 -13.76
CA LYS A 112 -6.91 16.74 -13.01
C LYS A 112 -6.94 17.12 -11.53
N ASP A 113 -7.99 16.67 -10.86
CA ASP A 113 -8.22 16.88 -9.43
C ASP A 113 -7.28 16.02 -8.56
N ALA A 114 -6.58 15.06 -9.16
CA ALA A 114 -5.60 14.24 -8.47
C ALA A 114 -4.38 13.90 -9.34
N VAL A 115 -3.24 13.75 -8.67
CA VAL A 115 -2.02 13.20 -9.25
C VAL A 115 -1.59 11.97 -8.46
N SER A 116 -0.89 11.04 -9.10
CA SER A 116 -0.49 9.81 -8.45
C SER A 116 0.87 9.28 -8.88
N LEU A 117 1.49 8.56 -7.96
CA LEU A 117 2.64 7.70 -8.18
C LEU A 117 2.28 6.30 -7.72
N ASN A 118 2.22 5.36 -8.65
CA ASN A 118 2.07 3.95 -8.36
C ASN A 118 3.44 3.27 -8.32
N VAL A 119 3.71 2.57 -7.23
CA VAL A 119 4.93 1.81 -6.95
C VAL A 119 4.60 0.32 -7.06
N ILE A 120 5.23 -0.34 -8.02
CA ILE A 120 4.97 -1.74 -8.35
C ILE A 120 6.24 -2.55 -8.09
N ARG A 121 6.11 -3.61 -7.28
CA ARG A 121 7.11 -4.66 -7.15
C ARG A 121 6.46 -6.00 -7.40
N SER A 122 6.75 -6.60 -8.54
CA SER A 122 6.30 -7.94 -8.85
C SER A 122 7.17 -8.97 -8.12
N CYS A 123 6.58 -9.80 -7.27
CA CYS A 123 7.24 -10.98 -6.70
C CYS A 123 6.27 -12.16 -6.67
N ASN A 124 6.80 -13.37 -6.58
CA ASN A 124 6.04 -14.62 -6.52
C ASN A 124 5.30 -14.83 -5.17
N ARG A 125 5.43 -13.91 -4.22
CA ARG A 125 4.85 -13.98 -2.88
C ARG A 125 3.87 -12.84 -2.60
N ALA A 126 2.98 -12.53 -3.55
CA ALA A 126 2.06 -11.40 -3.45
C ALA A 126 2.82 -10.06 -3.26
N GLY A 127 3.46 -9.63 -4.35
CA GLY A 127 4.27 -8.41 -4.39
C GLY A 127 3.54 -7.12 -3.99
N LEU A 128 4.19 -5.99 -4.24
CA LEU A 128 3.66 -4.68 -3.86
C LEU A 128 2.98 -4.01 -5.05
N ASN A 129 1.78 -3.48 -4.83
CA ASN A 129 1.19 -2.46 -5.69
C ASN A 129 0.58 -1.40 -4.78
N ALA A 130 1.28 -0.27 -4.64
CA ALA A 130 0.91 0.79 -3.72
C ALA A 130 0.86 2.11 -4.47
N THR A 131 -0.20 2.89 -4.24
CA THR A 131 -0.38 4.19 -4.89
C THR A 131 -0.30 5.30 -3.86
N PHE A 132 0.59 6.25 -4.12
CA PHE A 132 0.57 7.54 -3.48
C PHE A 132 -0.28 8.49 -4.32
N THR A 133 -1.30 9.10 -3.70
CA THR A 133 -2.22 10.02 -4.37
C THR A 133 -2.21 11.37 -3.67
N LEU A 134 -2.18 12.43 -4.47
CA LEU A 134 -2.35 13.81 -4.04
C LEU A 134 -3.65 14.34 -4.65
N SER A 135 -4.66 14.54 -3.81
CA SER A 135 -5.90 15.19 -4.21
C SER A 135 -5.75 16.71 -4.05
N ARG A 136 -6.29 17.47 -5.01
CA ARG A 136 -6.26 18.93 -5.08
C ARG A 136 -7.64 19.54 -4.88
#